data_AF-A0A954B7J5-F1
#
_entry.id   AF-A0A954B7J5-F1
#
_cell.length_a   1.000
_cell.length_b   1.000
_cell.length_c   1.000
_cell.angle_alpha   90.00
_cell.angle_beta   90.00
_cell.angle_gamma   90.00
#
_symmetry.space_group_name_H-M   'P 1'
#
loop_
_entity.id
_entity.type
_entity.pdbx_description
1 polymer ?
#
loop_
_entity_poly.entity_id
_entity_poly.type
_entity_poly.pdbx_seq_one_letter_code
_entity_poly.pdbx_strand_id
1 'polypeptide(L)'
;NELGVWIHFLMFTLVLGALMLFLTAGGYSFELAAAGAVGVLSNAGPVIHLTQEGAVGYQVFSGTPLKIVLILGMILGRLEGVAALALINRSFWRS
;
A
#
# COMPACT_ATOMS: atom_id res chain seq x y z
N ASN A 1 -17.48 20.52 -1.36
CA ASN A 1 -16.90 19.20 -1.73
C ASN A 1 -15.36 19.17 -1.74
N GLU A 2 -14.67 20.15 -1.17
CA GLU A 2 -13.19 20.21 -1.20
C GLU A 2 -12.54 19.33 -0.11
N LEU A 3 -13.21 19.17 1.05
CA LEU A 3 -12.72 18.37 2.18
C LEU A 3 -12.50 16.89 1.84
N GLY A 4 -13.31 16.31 0.93
CA GLY A 4 -13.21 14.90 0.56
C GLY A 4 -11.90 14.55 -0.16
N VAL A 5 -11.42 15.44 -1.02
CA VAL A 5 -10.14 15.26 -1.75
C VAL A 5 -8.96 15.31 -0.79
N TRP A 6 -8.97 16.25 0.16
CA TRP A 6 -7.91 16.37 1.17
C TRP A 6 -7.85 15.16 2.10
N ILE A 7 -9.01 14.68 2.57
CA ILE A 7 -9.08 13.49 3.41
C ILE A 7 -8.58 12.26 2.64
N HIS A 8 -8.96 12.12 1.37
CA HIS A 8 -8.45 11.05 0.52
C HIS A 8 -6.92 11.13 0.36
N PHE A 9 -6.39 12.31 0.05
CA PHE A 9 -4.95 12.54 -0.12
C PHE A 9 -4.15 12.20 1.14
N LEU A 10 -4.61 12.67 2.31
CA LEU A 10 -3.95 12.39 3.59
C LEU A 10 -4.01 10.90 3.94
N MET A 11 -5.14 10.24 3.73
CA MET A 11 -5.29 8.80 4.00
C MET A 11 -4.39 7.98 3.07
N PHE A 12 -4.36 8.32 1.78
CA PHE A 12 -3.47 7.70 0.79
C PHE A 12 -1.99 7.86 1.19
N THR A 13 -1.60 9.07 1.59
CA THR A 13 -0.22 9.36 2.05
C THR A 13 0.15 8.56 3.30
N LEU A 14 -0.78 8.44 4.26
CA LEU A 14 -0.58 7.65 5.48
C LEU A 14 -0.44 6.15 5.18
N VAL A 15 -1.27 5.60 4.30
CA VAL A 15 -1.18 4.19 3.87
C VAL A 15 0.13 3.92 3.14
N LEU A 16 0.54 4.83 2.24
CA LEU A 16 1.83 4.73 1.56
C LEU A 16 2.99 4.70 2.56
N GLY A 17 3.00 5.62 3.53
CA GLY A 17 3.99 5.66 4.60
C GLY A 17 4.01 4.39 5.45
N ALA A 18 2.83 3.88 5.84
CA ALA A 18 2.71 2.65 6.61
C ALA A 18 3.27 1.44 5.84
N LEU A 19 2.95 1.30 4.55
CA LEU A 19 3.48 0.21 3.70
C LEU A 19 5.01 0.27 3.62
N MET A 20 5.60 1.45 3.41
CA MET A 20 7.05 1.61 3.39
C MET A 20 7.71 1.26 4.73
N LEU A 21 7.09 1.66 5.86
CA LEU A 21 7.57 1.31 7.19
C LEU A 21 7.54 -0.19 7.44
N PHE A 22 6.44 -0.88 7.11
CA PHE A 22 6.35 -2.34 7.27
C PHE A 22 7.38 -3.08 6.41
N LEU A 23 7.58 -2.65 5.15
CA LEU A 23 8.56 -3.27 4.26
C LEU A 23 10.00 -3.04 4.72
N THR A 24 10.32 -1.82 5.16
CA THR A 24 11.65 -1.49 5.69
C THR A 24 11.91 -2.20 7.03
N ALA A 25 10.91 -2.29 7.90
CA ALA A 25 10.99 -3.06 9.14
C ALA A 25 11.20 -4.57 8.89
N GLY A 26 10.78 -5.06 7.72
CA GLY A 26 11.08 -6.40 7.22
C GLY A 26 12.55 -6.63 6.81
N GLY A 27 13.40 -5.60 6.88
CA GLY A 27 14.82 -5.68 6.51
C GLY A 27 15.12 -5.44 5.04
N TYR A 28 14.14 -4.99 4.24
CA TYR A 28 14.34 -4.65 2.83
C TYR A 28 14.91 -3.24 2.65
N SER A 29 15.58 -3.02 1.51
CA SER A 29 16.11 -1.69 1.18
C SER A 29 14.99 -0.67 1.02
N PHE A 30 15.27 0.59 1.38
CA PHE A 30 14.30 1.68 1.28
C PHE A 30 13.77 1.86 -0.15
N GLU A 31 14.63 1.73 -1.15
CA GLU A 31 14.25 1.83 -2.57
C GLU A 31 13.24 0.74 -2.99
N LEU A 32 13.50 -0.52 -2.59
CA LEU A 32 12.58 -1.63 -2.85
C LEU A 32 11.27 -1.48 -2.08
N ALA A 33 11.34 -1.01 -0.82
CA ALA A 33 10.16 -0.75 0.00
C ALA A 33 9.29 0.36 -0.60
N ALA A 34 9.89 1.44 -1.09
CA ALA A 34 9.19 2.55 -1.73
C ALA A 34 8.52 2.11 -3.04
N ALA A 35 9.25 1.44 -3.93
CA ALA A 35 8.68 0.94 -5.18
C ALA A 35 7.62 -0.14 -4.97
N GLY A 36 7.81 -1.02 -3.98
CA GLY A 36 6.82 -2.01 -3.58
C GLY A 36 5.54 -1.34 -3.06
N ALA A 37 5.65 -0.36 -2.16
CA ALA A 37 4.51 0.37 -1.61
C ALA A 37 3.74 1.16 -2.68
N VAL A 38 4.45 1.90 -3.56
CA VAL A 38 3.85 2.64 -4.67
C VAL A 38 3.19 1.69 -5.67
N GLY A 39 3.89 0.63 -6.09
CA GLY A 39 3.38 -0.35 -7.03
C GLY A 39 2.13 -1.06 -6.52
N VAL A 40 2.08 -1.38 -5.23
CA VAL A 40 0.91 -1.98 -4.58
C VAL A 40 -0.25 -0.99 -4.47
N LEU A 41 0.01 0.21 -3.94
CA LEU A 41 -1.04 1.19 -3.66
C LEU A 41 -1.66 1.75 -4.94
N SER A 42 -0.87 1.92 -5.99
CA SER A 42 -1.35 2.32 -7.32
C SER A 42 -1.86 1.15 -8.16
N ASN A 43 -1.83 -0.09 -7.65
CA ASN A 43 -2.09 -1.32 -8.42
C ASN A 43 -1.22 -1.45 -9.69
N ALA A 44 -0.05 -0.80 -9.69
CA ALA A 44 0.95 -0.83 -10.73
C ALA A 44 2.06 -1.84 -10.35
N GLY A 45 1.69 -3.12 -10.24
CA GLY A 45 2.59 -4.21 -9.85
C GLY A 45 3.95 -4.26 -10.58
N PRO A 46 4.04 -3.94 -11.89
CA PRO A 46 5.31 -4.00 -12.61
C PRO A 46 6.37 -2.98 -12.17
N VAL A 47 6.00 -1.93 -11.43
CA VAL A 47 6.92 -0.87 -10.99
C VAL A 47 8.10 -1.43 -10.19
N ILE A 48 7.93 -2.53 -9.48
CA ILE A 48 9.00 -3.16 -8.69
C ILE A 48 10.17 -3.67 -9.56
N HIS A 49 9.92 -3.99 -10.83
CA HIS A 49 10.97 -4.44 -11.75
C HIS A 49 11.89 -3.31 -12.20
N LEU A 50 11.51 -2.05 -11.98
CA LEU A 50 12.33 -0.89 -12.31
C LEU A 50 13.38 -0.59 -11.25
N THR A 51 13.18 -1.03 -10.01
CA THR A 51 14.06 -0.71 -8.87
C THR A 51 15.19 -1.71 -8.63
N GLN A 52 15.13 -2.90 -9.21
CA GLN A 52 16.22 -3.86 -9.11
C GLN A 52 16.38 -4.59 -10.45
N GLU A 53 17.52 -4.34 -11.11
CA GLU A 53 17.94 -5.11 -12.28
C GLU A 53 18.04 -6.59 -11.90
N GLY A 54 17.14 -7.42 -12.43
CA GLY A 54 17.07 -8.86 -12.15
C GLY A 54 16.13 -9.27 -10.99
N ALA A 55 15.35 -8.35 -10.41
CA ALA A 55 14.37 -8.73 -9.40
C ALA A 55 13.28 -9.66 -9.96
N VAL A 56 13.06 -10.77 -9.27
CA VAL A 56 12.04 -11.80 -9.56
C VAL A 56 10.62 -11.33 -9.19
N GLY A 57 10.37 -10.02 -9.28
CA GLY A 57 9.13 -9.37 -8.86
C GLY A 57 8.89 -9.49 -7.35
N TYR A 58 7.62 -9.69 -6.96
CA TYR A 58 7.21 -9.80 -5.57
C TYR A 58 7.72 -11.05 -4.83
N GLN A 59 8.42 -11.97 -5.51
CA GLN A 59 9.03 -13.14 -4.87
C GLN A 59 10.16 -12.78 -3.90
N VAL A 60 10.76 -11.59 -4.07
CA VAL A 60 11.80 -11.04 -3.17
C VAL A 60 11.26 -10.89 -1.73
N PHE A 61 9.96 -10.66 -1.57
CA PHE A 61 9.30 -10.62 -0.27
C PHE A 61 9.02 -12.04 0.23
N SER A 62 10.04 -12.73 0.76
CA SER A 62 9.96 -14.11 1.24
C SER A 62 9.18 -14.27 2.56
N GLY A 63 9.00 -13.19 3.34
CA GLY A 63 8.25 -13.20 4.58
C GLY A 63 6.73 -13.29 4.36
N THR A 64 6.10 -14.35 4.89
CA THR A 64 4.62 -14.51 4.90
C THR A 64 3.88 -13.27 5.41
N PRO A 65 4.32 -12.57 6.48
CA PRO A 65 3.64 -11.36 6.95
C PRO A 65 3.67 -10.21 5.93
N LEU A 66 4.77 -10.06 5.20
CA LEU A 66 4.94 -8.93 4.28
C LEU A 66 4.14 -9.12 2.99
N LYS A 67 4.00 -10.36 2.52
CA LYS A 67 3.06 -10.67 1.43
C LYS A 67 1.62 -10.29 1.78
N ILE A 68 1.20 -10.55 3.02
CA ILE A 68 -0.14 -10.16 3.50
C ILE A 68 -0.28 -8.63 3.48
N VAL A 69 0.72 -7.90 3.98
CA VAL A 69 0.73 -6.43 3.94
C VAL A 69 0.61 -5.89 2.51
N LEU A 70 1.34 -6.47 1.56
CA LEU A 70 1.27 -6.09 0.14
C LEU A 70 -0.10 -6.39 -0.47
N ILE A 71 -0.71 -7.54 -0.16
CA ILE A 71 -2.07 -7.88 -0.60
C ILE A 71 -3.08 -6.88 -0.05
N LEU A 72 -3.00 -6.57 1.25
CA LEU A 72 -3.87 -5.58 1.88
C LEU A 72 -3.70 -4.21 1.23
N GLY A 73 -2.47 -3.81 0.91
CA GLY A 73 -2.21 -2.58 0.18
C GLY A 73 -2.87 -2.54 -1.20
N MET A 74 -2.90 -3.65 -1.94
CA MET A 74 -3.53 -3.70 -3.28
C MET A 74 -5.05 -3.57 -3.16
N ILE A 75 -5.63 -4.25 -2.15
CA ILE A 75 -7.07 -4.14 -1.85
C ILE A 75 -7.42 -2.70 -1.48
N LEU A 76 -6.64 -2.06 -0.59
CA LEU A 76 -6.84 -0.66 -0.22
C LEU A 76 -6.66 0.28 -1.42
N GLY A 77 -5.68 0.06 -2.28
CA GLY A 77 -5.48 0.86 -3.49
C GLY A 77 -6.64 0.73 -4.49
N ARG A 78 -7.30 -0.43 -4.51
CA ARG A 78 -8.47 -0.68 -5.37
C ARG A 78 -9.77 -0.11 -4.78
N LEU A 79 -9.86 -0.06 -3.45
CA LEU A 79 -10.93 0.64 -2.75
C LEU A 79 -10.64 2.14 -2.82
N GLU A 80 -11.10 2.81 -3.87
CA GLU A 80 -11.04 4.26 -4.01
C GLU A 80 -11.32 4.90 -2.64
N GLY A 81 -10.32 5.57 -2.04
CA GLY A 81 -10.11 5.67 -0.58
C GLY A 81 -11.28 6.10 0.32
N VAL A 82 -12.38 6.55 -0.26
CA VAL A 82 -13.68 6.75 0.40
C VAL A 82 -14.27 5.43 0.93
N ALA A 83 -14.16 4.32 0.19
CA ALA A 83 -14.69 3.01 0.64
C ALA A 83 -13.85 2.40 1.77
N ALA A 84 -12.52 2.58 1.73
CA ALA A 84 -11.62 2.18 2.81
C ALA A 84 -11.89 2.98 4.10
N LEU A 85 -12.12 4.29 3.98
CA LEU A 85 -12.51 5.16 5.10
C LEU A 85 -13.89 4.78 5.68
N ALA A 86 -14.86 4.41 4.84
CA ALA A 86 -16.17 3.94 5.28
C ALA A 86 -16.09 2.61 6.07
N LEU A 87 -15.22 1.68 5.66
CA LEU A 87 -14.99 0.41 6.38
C LEU A 87 -14.32 0.60 7.74
N ILE A 88 -13.41 1.57 7.89
CA ILE A 88 -12.79 1.89 9.19
C ILE A 88 -13.79 2.61 10.11
N ASN A 89 -14.76 3.32 9.54
CA ASN A 89 -15.75 4.04 10.32
C ASN A 89 -16.81 3.09 10.91
N ARG A 90 -16.70 2.83 12.23
CA ARG A 90 -17.65 2.03 13.00
C ARG A 90 -19.11 2.49 12.90
N SER A 91 -19.38 3.76 12.59
CA SER A 91 -20.76 4.24 12.38
C SER A 91 -21.42 3.58 11.17
N PHE A 92 -20.64 3.18 10.16
CA PHE A 92 -21.14 2.53 8.95
C PHE A 92 -21.69 1.12 9.25
N TRP A 93 -21.08 0.41 10.20
CA TRP A 93 -21.43 -0.97 10.57
C TRP A 93 -22.64 -1.08 11.51
N ARG A 94 -23.16 0.05 11.99
CA ARG A 94 -24.28 0.10 12.95
C ARG A 94 -25.63 0.46 12.30
N SER A 95 -25.67 0.55 10.96
CA SER A 95 -26.88 0.87 10.18
C SER A 95 -27.53 -0.41 9.66
#